data_AF-A0A927GZ46-F1
#
_entry.id   AF-A0A927GZ46-F1
#
_cell.length_a   1.000
_cell.length_b   1.000
_cell.length_c   1.000
_cell.angle_alpha   90.00
_cell.angle_beta   90.00
_cell.angle_gamma   90.00
#
_symmetry.space_group_name_H-M   'P 1'
#
loop_
_entity.id
_entity.type
_entity.pdbx_description
1 polymer ?
#
loop_
_entity_poly.entity_id
_entity_poly.type
_entity_poly.pdbx_seq_one_letter_code
_entity_poly.pdbx_strand_id
1 'polypeptide(L)' 'MNPTYVSNRFKEMFGTSPILLQREIKIAKAKKLLEMREMNITEISRILGFNDIQTFTRLFKKYTGISPRQYKRLFNL' A
#
# COMPACT_ATOMS: atom_id res chain seq x y z
N MET A 1 5.09 -2.12 26.54
CA MET A 1 4.70 -3.33 25.77
C MET A 1 5.91 -3.84 25.00
N ASN A 2 6.19 -5.14 25.02
CA ASN A 2 7.29 -5.75 24.24
C ASN A 2 6.84 -5.92 22.76
N PRO A 3 7.49 -5.27 21.79
CA PRO A 3 7.10 -5.32 20.38
C PRO A 3 7.09 -6.73 19.78
N THR A 4 8.00 -7.60 20.22
CA THR A 4 8.10 -8.99 19.76
C THR A 4 6.91 -9.80 20.25
N TYR A 5 6.49 -9.61 21.51
CA TYR A 5 5.32 -10.27 22.07
C TYR A 5 4.04 -9.90 21.31
N VAL A 6 3.85 -8.60 21.04
CA VAL A 6 2.69 -8.10 20.28
C VAL A 6 2.68 -8.63 18.84
N SER A 7 3.84 -8.62 18.16
CA SER A 7 3.96 -9.12 16.78
C SER A 7 3.68 -10.62 16.68
N ASN A 8 4.21 -11.42 17.62
CA ASN A 8 3.98 -12.86 17.65
C ASN A 8 2.50 -13.18 17.91
N ARG A 9 1.90 -12.53 18.91
CA ARG A 9 0.48 -12.74 19.23
C ARG A 9 -0.44 -12.30 18.09
N PHE A 10 -0.10 -11.21 17.39
CA PHE A 10 -0.82 -10.79 16.20
C PHE A 10 -0.70 -11.83 15.08
N LYS A 11 0.50 -12.36 14.83
CA LYS A 11 0.70 -13.38 13.80
C LYS A 11 -0.04 -14.68 14.11
N GLU A 12 -0.10 -15.08 15.37
CA GLU A 12 -0.93 -16.23 15.80
C GLU A 12 -2.42 -16.01 15.50
N MET A 13 -2.92 -14.79 15.69
CA MET A 13 -4.33 -14.45 15.49
C MET A 13 -4.71 -14.24 14.02
N PHE A 14 -3.84 -13.60 13.23
CA PHE A 14 -4.14 -13.15 11.87
C PHE A 14 -3.34 -13.89 10.78
N GLY A 15 -2.45 -14.83 11.14
CA GLY A 15 -1.62 -15.59 10.21
C GLY A 15 -0.48 -14.79 9.55
N THR A 16 -0.45 -13.47 9.71
CA THR A 16 0.52 -12.56 9.09
C THR A 16 1.01 -11.53 10.11
N SER A 17 2.13 -10.86 9.82
CA SER A 17 2.61 -9.80 10.70
C SER A 17 1.83 -8.49 10.49
N PRO A 18 1.72 -7.64 11.53
CA PRO A 18 0.98 -6.38 11.43
C PRO A 18 1.43 -5.50 10.25
N ILE A 19 2.74 -5.47 9.99
CA ILE A 19 3.32 -4.65 8.93
C ILE A 19 2.97 -5.16 7.53
N LEU A 20 2.84 -6.47 7.34
CA LEU A 20 2.44 -7.05 6.06
C LEU A 20 0.96 -6.75 5.80
N LEU A 21 0.10 -6.95 6.80
CA LEU A 21 -1.31 -6.60 6.69
C LEU A 21 -1.50 -5.11 6.39
N GLN A 22 -0.76 -4.24 7.10
CA GLN A 22 -0.82 -2.79 6.84
C GLN A 22 -0.43 -2.45 5.40
N ARG A 23 0.60 -3.11 4.85
CA ARG A 23 1.02 -2.91 3.45
C ARG A 23 -0.08 -3.36 2.48
N GLU A 24 -0.69 -4.52 2.70
CA GLU A 24 -1.79 -5.02 1.87
C GLU A 24 -2.98 -4.06 1.86
N ILE A 25 -3.40 -3.58 3.04
CA ILE A 25 -4.48 -2.59 3.16
C ILE A 25 -4.13 -1.29 2.41
N LYS A 26 -2.90 -0.78 2.57
CA LYS A 26 -2.44 0.42 1.85
C LYS A 26 -2.46 0.21 0.34
N ILE A 27 -2.03 -0.94 -0.17
CA ILE A 27 -2.05 -1.23 -1.61
C ILE A 27 -3.48 -1.38 -2.13
N ALA A 28 -4.37 -2.06 -1.40
CA ALA A 28 -5.77 -2.17 -1.79
C ALA A 28 -6.44 -0.79 -1.88
N LYS A 29 -6.18 0.10 -0.92
CA LYS A 29 -6.67 1.49 -0.96
C LYS A 29 -6.05 2.27 -2.11
N ALA A 30 -4.74 2.13 -2.36
CA ALA A 30 -4.06 2.79 -3.47
C ALA A 30 -4.68 2.44 -4.82
N LYS A 31 -5.01 1.17 -5.07
CA LYS A 31 -5.68 0.73 -6.31
C LYS A 31 -7.00 1.46 -6.53
N LYS A 32 -7.89 1.44 -5.52
CA LYS A 32 -9.18 2.14 -5.56
C LYS A 32 -9.02 3.63 -5.89
N LEU A 33 -8.07 4.30 -5.23
CA LEU A 33 -7.83 5.72 -5.46
C LEU A 33 -7.27 6.03 -6.85
N LEU A 34 -6.44 5.14 -7.41
CA LEU A 34 -5.93 5.28 -8.79
C LEU A 34 -7.04 5.07 -9.83
N GLU A 35 -7.99 4.16 -9.54
CA GLU A 35 -9.16 3.86 -10.38
C GLU A 35 -10.18 5.00 -10.38
N MET A 36 -10.40 5.66 -9.25
CA MET A 36 -11.35 6.78 -9.12
C MET A 36 -10.92 8.06 -9.87
N ARG A 37 -9.67 8.15 -10.35
CA ARG A 37 -9.09 9.28 -11.10
C ARG A 37 -9.06 10.65 -10.39
N GLU A 38 -9.58 10.78 -9.17
CA GLU A 38 -9.67 12.06 -8.44
C GLU A 38 -8.34 12.62 -7.94
N MET A 39 -7.30 11.77 -7.82
CA MET A 39 -6.02 12.18 -7.23
C MET A 39 -4.82 11.77 -8.09
N ASN A 40 -3.76 12.57 -8.02
CA ASN A 40 -2.47 12.24 -8.58
C ASN A 40 -1.69 11.28 -7.66
N ILE A 41 -0.64 10.68 -8.21
CA ILE A 41 0.15 9.63 -7.53
C ILE A 41 0.82 10.18 -6.26
N THR A 42 1.23 11.45 -6.28
CA THR A 42 1.88 12.13 -5.15
C THR A 42 0.90 12.33 -3.99
N GLU A 43 -0.32 12.76 -4.27
CA GLU A 43 -1.40 12.92 -3.28
C GLU A 43 -1.76 11.58 -2.64
N ILE A 44 -1.94 10.54 -3.46
CA ILE A 44 -2.24 9.19 -2.98
C ILE A 44 -1.13 8.70 -2.05
N SER A 45 0.14 8.91 -2.42
CA SER A 45 1.29 8.56 -1.58
C SER A 45 1.24 9.25 -0.21
N ARG A 46 0.92 10.55 -0.18
CA ARG A 46 0.82 11.33 1.07
C ARG A 46 -0.34 10.87 1.95
N ILE A 47 -1.53 10.67 1.38
CA ILE A 47 -2.73 10.23 2.12
C ILE A 47 -2.56 8.83 2.73
N LEU A 48 -1.81 7.95 2.05
CA LEU A 48 -1.47 6.63 2.56
C LEU A 48 -0.32 6.65 3.58
N GLY A 49 0.20 7.82 3.93
CA GLY A 49 1.24 8.00 4.94
C GLY A 49 2.58 7.42 4.53
N PHE A 50 2.98 7.57 3.26
CA PHE A 50 4.35 7.32 2.82
C PHE A 50 5.16 8.61 2.92
N ASN A 51 6.38 8.51 3.44
CA ASN A 51 7.31 9.64 3.57
C ASN A 51 7.73 10.21 2.21
N ASP A 52 7.82 9.33 1.21
CA ASP A 52 8.23 9.69 -0.14
C ASP A 52 7.52 8.82 -1.20
N ILE A 53 7.42 9.38 -2.41
CA ILE A 53 6.75 8.74 -3.53
C ILE A 53 7.52 7.51 -4.07
N GLN A 54 8.84 7.44 -3.89
CA GLN A 54 9.64 6.31 -4.35
C GLN A 54 9.35 5.05 -3.52
N THR A 55 9.21 5.19 -2.20
CA THR A 55 8.84 4.12 -1.28
C THR A 55 7.45 3.57 -1.60
N PHE A 56 6.47 4.45 -1.83
CA PHE A 56 5.15 4.06 -2.31
C PHE A 56 5.24 3.31 -3.64
N THR A 57 5.92 3.88 -4.63
CA THR A 57 6.04 3.31 -5.98
C THR A 57 6.68 1.92 -5.97
N ARG A 58 7.75 1.74 -5.20
CA ARG A 58 8.43 0.45 -5.04
C ARG A 58 7.53 -0.59 -4.38
N LEU A 59 6.83 -0.22 -3.31
CA LEU A 59 5.92 -1.12 -2.62
C LEU A 59 4.74 -1.50 -3.54
N PHE A 60 4.11 -0.53 -4.19
CA PHE A 60 3.01 -0.77 -5.11
C PHE A 60 3.41 -1.69 -6.25
N LYS A 61 4.57 -1.43 -6.88
CA LYS A 61 5.10 -2.31 -7.93
C LYS A 61 5.39 -3.72 -7.41
N LYS A 62 5.94 -3.85 -6.21
CA LYS A 62 6.18 -5.16 -5.58
C LYS A 62 4.89 -5.98 -5.43
N TYR A 63 3.77 -5.34 -5.08
CA TYR A 63 2.49 -6.03 -4.86
C TYR A 63 1.64 -6.21 -6.13
N THR A 64 1.86 -5.39 -7.17
CA THR A 64 0.99 -5.37 -8.37
C THR A 64 1.70 -5.76 -9.66
N GLY A 65 3.03 -5.88 -9.64
CA GLY A 65 3.87 -6.11 -10.83
C GLY A 65 4.20 -4.85 -11.63
N ILE A 66 3.42 -3.77 -11.51
CA ILE A 66 3.57 -2.54 -12.31
C ILE A 66 3.59 -1.27 -11.45
N SER A 67 4.14 -0.18 -11.99
CA SER A 67 4.15 1.10 -11.25
C SER A 67 2.73 1.68 -11.10
N PRO A 68 2.47 2.52 -10.08
CA PRO A 68 1.20 3.23 -9.93
C PRO A 68 0.80 4.00 -11.18
N ARG A 69 1.77 4.58 -11.91
CA ARG A 69 1.54 5.32 -13.15
C ARG A 69 1.08 4.41 -14.29
N GLN A 70 1.71 3.24 -14.43
CA GLN A 70 1.26 2.23 -15.39
C GLN A 70 -0.14 1.73 -15.03
N TYR A 71 -0.38 1.44 -13.75
CA TYR A 71 -1.69 1.00 -13.25
C TYR A 71 -2.79 2.03 -13.56
N LYS A 72 -2.58 3.31 -13.22
CA LYS A 72 -3.53 4.39 -13.52
C LYS A 72 -3.87 4.49 -15.00
N ARG A 73 -2.89 4.29 -15.90
CA ARG A 73 -3.12 4.31 -17.35
C ARG A 73 -4.06 3.21 -17.85
N LEU A 74 -4.11 2.06 -17.18
CA LEU A 74 -5.02 0.97 -17.56
C LEU A 74 -6.50 1.37 -17.39
N PHE A 75 -6.78 2.30 -16.49
CA PHE A 75 -8.11 2.76 -16.18
C PHE A 75 -8.39 4.16 -16.74
N ASN A 76 -7.60 4.65 -17.69
CA ASN A 76 -7.74 5.97 -18.32
C ASN A 76 -8.45 5.93 -19.70
N LEU A 77 -9.13 4.83 -20.04
CA LEU A 77 -9.95 4.72 -21.25
C LEU A 77 -11.17 5.65 -21.22
#